data_AF-A0A378PKQ2-F1
#
_entry.id   AF-A0A378PKQ2-F1
#
_cell.length_a   1.000
_cell.length_b   1.000
_cell.length_c   1.000
_cell.angle_alpha   90.00
_cell.angle_beta   90.00
_cell.angle_gamma   90.00
#
_symmetry.space_group_name_H-M   'P 1'
#
loop_
_entity.id
_entity.type
_entity.pdbx_description
1 polymer ?
#
loop_
_entity_poly.entity_id
_entity_poly.type
_entity_poly.pdbx_seq_one_letter_code
_entity_poly.pdbx_strand_id
1 'polypeptide(L)'
;MKKRPTLFTKSLLTAVLVLVNISHANTPSNNLPKTPSQLEAQMQAAERARQRAEETARQRALQLAKSQLRLNPIQDPITHKYGYTDAQGNVIIKLIYDEIEKFAGTDMIAVKSGLYGVIDRDGKVIIDMVYDDIIRQDSHYIVKKQGLYGVLDKNGKVVIDLTNDELHDVKVIKAYKSKSAYFAKKQGKYGIYDDKGEVILPFEYDKHGKIEQGILPVSKNGKWGMIKFATDQYHGVDFDKPYHVMVDFGLDYDFIY
;
A
#
# COMPACT_ATOMS: atom_id res chain seq x y z
N MET A 1 1.44 -53.32 8.60
CA MET A 1 2.29 -52.13 8.35
C MET A 1 1.51 -50.87 8.74
N LYS A 2 1.87 -50.22 9.84
CA LYS A 2 1.26 -48.94 10.29
C LYS A 2 2.00 -47.78 9.62
N LYS A 3 1.34 -46.99 8.77
CA LYS A 3 1.85 -45.68 8.33
C LYS A 3 1.41 -44.62 9.33
N ARG A 4 2.38 -43.91 9.92
CA ARG A 4 2.16 -42.70 10.74
C ARG A 4 1.76 -41.53 9.84
N PRO A 5 0.79 -40.68 10.22
CA PRO A 5 0.66 -39.34 9.67
C PRO A 5 1.58 -38.36 10.41
N THR A 6 2.06 -37.40 9.64
CA THR A 6 3.15 -36.47 9.83
C THR A 6 2.83 -35.31 10.79
N LEU A 7 3.86 -34.93 11.56
CA LEU A 7 3.88 -33.76 12.44
C LEU A 7 3.86 -32.45 11.62
N PHE A 8 2.71 -31.84 11.39
CA PHE A 8 2.67 -30.42 10.97
C PHE A 8 1.48 -29.62 11.49
N THR A 9 0.50 -30.23 12.17
CA THR A 9 -0.69 -29.53 12.67
C THR A 9 -0.67 -29.16 14.15
N LYS A 10 0.34 -29.59 14.93
CA LYS A 10 0.45 -29.27 16.37
C LYS A 10 1.23 -27.99 16.70
N SER A 11 1.93 -27.38 15.74
CA SER A 11 2.80 -26.22 16.01
C SER A 11 2.02 -24.91 16.19
N LEU A 12 0.95 -24.66 15.43
CA LEU A 12 0.18 -23.41 15.55
C LEU A 12 -0.74 -23.37 16.78
N LEU A 13 -1.31 -24.50 17.19
CA LEU A 13 -2.24 -24.54 18.34
C LEU A 13 -1.53 -24.26 19.67
N THR A 14 -0.24 -24.57 19.74
CA THR A 14 0.57 -24.38 20.96
C THR A 14 1.01 -22.91 21.13
N ALA A 15 1.18 -22.16 20.03
CA ALA A 15 1.58 -20.75 20.08
C ALA A 15 0.49 -19.82 20.62
N VAL A 16 -0.79 -20.14 20.39
CA VAL A 16 -1.92 -19.33 20.90
C VAL A 16 -2.11 -19.52 22.41
N LEU A 17 -1.81 -20.71 22.95
CA LEU A 17 -1.85 -20.93 24.40
C LEU A 17 -0.69 -20.26 25.16
N VAL A 18 0.46 -20.06 24.51
CA VAL A 18 1.65 -19.46 25.15
C VAL A 18 1.53 -17.94 25.30
N LEU A 19 0.80 -17.25 24.41
CA LEU A 19 0.60 -15.79 24.51
C LEU A 19 -0.43 -15.35 25.56
N VAL A 20 -1.26 -16.27 26.07
CA VAL A 20 -2.21 -15.96 27.16
C VAL A 20 -1.54 -16.04 28.55
N ASN A 21 -0.35 -16.63 28.67
CA ASN A 21 0.29 -16.93 29.96
C ASN A 21 1.57 -16.13 30.29
N ILE A 22 1.95 -15.11 29.52
CA ILE A 22 3.10 -14.25 29.84
C ILE A 22 2.64 -12.79 30.00
N SER A 23 1.93 -12.49 31.09
CA SER A 23 1.65 -11.10 31.52
C SER A 23 1.34 -10.95 33.01
N HIS A 24 1.91 -11.79 33.88
CA HIS A 24 1.75 -11.61 35.33
C HIS A 24 3.11 -11.65 36.04
N ALA A 25 3.85 -10.56 35.93
CA ALA A 25 4.90 -10.22 36.87
C ALA A 25 4.49 -8.92 37.59
N ASN A 26 4.16 -9.06 38.87
CA ASN A 26 4.18 -8.05 39.94
C ASN A 26 3.31 -6.78 39.80
N THR A 27 2.04 -6.90 40.20
CA THR A 27 1.29 -5.82 40.88
C THR A 27 0.39 -6.44 41.96
N PRO A 28 0.15 -5.77 43.11
CA PRO A 28 -0.76 -6.28 44.13
C PRO A 28 -2.19 -6.30 43.58
N SER A 29 -2.67 -7.51 43.32
CA SER A 29 -3.94 -7.82 42.69
C SER A 29 -5.10 -7.50 43.64
N ASN A 30 -5.70 -6.32 43.49
CA ASN A 30 -7.03 -6.03 43.99
C ASN A 30 -8.08 -6.65 43.04
N ASN A 31 -8.01 -7.96 42.82
CA ASN A 31 -8.96 -8.71 41.98
C ASN A 31 -10.04 -9.29 42.88
N LEU A 32 -11.15 -8.56 43.06
CA LEU A 32 -12.38 -9.21 43.50
C LEU A 32 -12.70 -10.36 42.51
N PRO A 33 -13.17 -11.53 43.01
CA PRO A 33 -13.57 -12.63 42.14
C PRO A 33 -14.65 -12.16 41.18
N LYS A 34 -14.46 -12.44 39.88
CA LYS A 34 -15.44 -12.09 38.85
C LYS A 34 -16.77 -12.76 39.15
N THR A 35 -17.85 -12.00 39.04
CA THR A 35 -19.21 -12.55 39.15
C THR A 35 -19.47 -13.55 38.01
N PRO A 36 -20.43 -14.49 38.17
CA PRO A 36 -20.81 -15.42 37.11
C PRO A 36 -21.16 -14.72 35.78
N SER A 37 -21.85 -13.57 35.85
CA SER A 37 -22.18 -12.75 34.67
C SER A 37 -20.94 -12.16 33.99
N GLN A 38 -19.96 -11.70 34.77
CA GLN A 38 -18.68 -11.21 34.23
C GLN A 38 -17.85 -12.33 33.61
N LEU A 39 -17.90 -13.54 34.16
CA LEU A 39 -17.21 -14.72 33.60
C LEU A 39 -17.87 -15.17 32.30
N GLU A 40 -19.20 -15.19 32.23
CA GLU A 40 -19.96 -15.53 31.04
C GLU A 40 -19.70 -14.53 29.90
N ALA A 41 -19.74 -13.23 30.20
CA ALA A 41 -19.42 -12.18 29.23
C ALA A 41 -17.99 -12.32 28.70
N GLN A 42 -17.03 -12.66 29.57
CA GLN A 42 -15.64 -12.90 29.17
C GLN A 42 -15.51 -14.13 28.26
N MET A 43 -16.22 -15.22 28.56
CA MET A 43 -16.23 -16.44 27.71
C MET A 43 -16.84 -16.17 26.34
N GLN A 44 -17.96 -15.45 26.29
CA GLN A 44 -18.59 -15.06 25.02
C GLN A 44 -17.68 -14.14 24.19
N ALA A 45 -16.98 -13.20 24.84
CA ALA A 45 -16.00 -12.34 24.17
C ALA A 45 -14.82 -13.16 23.62
N ALA A 46 -14.29 -14.11 24.39
CA ALA A 46 -13.21 -14.99 23.96
C ALA A 46 -13.62 -15.88 22.78
N GLU A 47 -14.84 -16.42 22.80
CA GLU A 47 -15.36 -17.24 21.70
C GLU A 47 -15.57 -16.42 20.42
N ARG A 48 -16.13 -15.21 20.52
CA ARG A 48 -16.24 -14.29 19.37
C ARG A 48 -14.87 -13.92 18.81
N ALA A 49 -13.88 -13.68 19.67
CA ALA A 49 -12.52 -13.38 19.24
C ALA A 49 -11.89 -14.57 18.52
N ARG A 50 -12.07 -15.79 19.04
CA ARG A 50 -11.61 -17.03 18.41
C ARG A 50 -12.24 -17.23 17.03
N GLN A 51 -13.56 -17.11 16.91
CA GLN A 51 -14.27 -17.27 15.64
C GLN A 51 -13.81 -16.24 14.59
N ARG A 52 -13.62 -14.97 14.99
CA ARG A 52 -13.05 -13.94 14.10
C ARG A 52 -11.63 -14.28 13.65
N ALA A 53 -10.81 -14.80 14.56
CA ALA A 53 -9.44 -15.20 14.25
C ALA A 53 -9.40 -16.40 13.28
N GLU A 54 -10.24 -17.41 13.49
CA GLU A 54 -10.37 -18.58 12.61
C GLU A 54 -10.85 -18.17 11.21
N GLU A 55 -11.86 -17.30 11.11
CA GLU A 55 -12.34 -16.79 9.81
C GLU A 55 -11.25 -15.96 9.12
N THR A 56 -10.55 -15.09 9.85
CA THR A 56 -9.42 -14.32 9.30
C THR A 56 -8.32 -15.24 8.77
N ALA A 57 -7.99 -16.31 9.50
CA ALA A 57 -6.99 -17.28 9.08
C ALA A 57 -7.44 -18.05 7.82
N ARG A 58 -8.72 -18.44 7.75
CA ARG A 58 -9.31 -19.09 6.58
C ARG A 58 -9.25 -18.20 5.34
N GLN A 59 -9.63 -16.94 5.47
CA GLN A 59 -9.58 -15.97 4.36
C GLN A 59 -8.15 -15.77 3.86
N ARG A 60 -7.17 -15.65 4.77
CA ARG A 60 -5.75 -15.57 4.40
C ARG A 60 -5.25 -16.84 3.70
N ALA A 61 -5.62 -18.01 4.19
CA ALA A 61 -5.24 -19.28 3.57
C ALA A 61 -5.83 -19.41 2.16
N LEU A 62 -7.09 -19.01 1.97
CA LEU A 62 -7.73 -18.99 0.65
C LEU A 62 -7.03 -18.01 -0.29
N GLN A 63 -6.69 -16.81 0.19
CA GLN A 63 -5.98 -15.81 -0.61
C GLN A 63 -4.58 -16.31 -1.04
N LEU A 64 -3.85 -16.96 -0.14
CA LEU A 64 -2.55 -17.57 -0.45
C LEU A 64 -2.69 -18.69 -1.48
N ALA A 65 -3.67 -19.58 -1.32
CA ALA A 65 -3.93 -20.64 -2.30
C ALA A 65 -4.25 -20.07 -3.69
N LYS A 66 -5.09 -19.02 -3.75
CA LYS A 66 -5.40 -18.30 -5.01
C LYS A 66 -4.17 -17.69 -5.65
N SER A 67 -3.28 -17.06 -4.89
CA SER A 67 -2.04 -16.48 -5.43
C SER A 67 -1.11 -17.52 -6.10
N GLN A 68 -1.22 -18.79 -5.69
CA GLN A 68 -0.45 -19.91 -6.24
C GLN A 68 -1.16 -20.60 -7.41
N LEU A 69 -2.43 -20.29 -7.65
CA LEU A 69 -3.21 -20.93 -8.71
C LEU A 69 -2.65 -20.55 -10.08
N ARG A 70 -2.14 -21.53 -10.83
CA ARG A 70 -1.69 -21.29 -12.19
C ARG A 70 -2.87 -20.98 -13.10
N LEU A 71 -2.95 -19.74 -13.58
CA LEU A 71 -3.91 -19.32 -14.59
C LEU A 71 -3.20 -19.25 -15.95
N ASN A 72 -3.87 -19.73 -16.98
CA ASN A 72 -3.34 -19.76 -18.34
C ASN A 72 -4.01 -18.65 -19.16
N PRO A 73 -3.22 -17.75 -19.79
CA PRO A 73 -3.79 -16.70 -20.63
C PRO A 73 -4.42 -17.32 -21.87
N ILE A 74 -5.57 -16.78 -22.28
CA ILE A 74 -6.26 -17.13 -23.53
C ILE A 74 -6.65 -15.86 -24.27
N GLN A 75 -6.81 -15.97 -25.58
CA GLN A 75 -7.25 -14.88 -26.44
C GLN A 75 -8.29 -15.39 -27.43
N ASP A 76 -9.34 -14.61 -27.66
CA ASP A 76 -10.34 -14.88 -28.66
C ASP A 76 -9.75 -14.60 -30.06
N PRO A 77 -9.74 -15.56 -31.00
CA PRO A 77 -9.10 -15.38 -32.30
C PRO A 77 -9.85 -14.41 -33.23
N ILE A 78 -11.11 -14.07 -32.93
CA ILE A 78 -11.96 -13.18 -33.74
C ILE A 78 -11.97 -11.77 -33.14
N THR A 79 -12.23 -11.67 -31.84
CA THR A 79 -12.36 -10.36 -31.17
C THR A 79 -11.04 -9.82 -30.63
N HIS A 80 -10.01 -10.65 -30.60
CA HIS A 80 -8.70 -10.39 -30.01
C HIS A 80 -8.72 -10.03 -28.52
N LYS A 81 -9.85 -10.27 -27.83
CA LYS A 81 -9.99 -10.01 -26.40
C LYS A 81 -9.27 -11.08 -25.58
N TYR A 82 -8.69 -10.67 -24.45
CA TYR A 82 -7.93 -11.51 -23.54
C TYR A 82 -8.76 -11.93 -22.32
N GLY A 83 -8.44 -13.13 -21.83
CA GLY A 83 -8.98 -13.70 -20.60
C GLY A 83 -8.02 -14.74 -20.01
N TYR A 84 -8.47 -15.48 -19.01
CA TYR A 84 -7.69 -16.53 -18.35
C TYR A 84 -8.55 -17.74 -18.03
N THR A 85 -7.94 -18.92 -18.13
CA THR A 85 -8.53 -20.18 -17.65
C THR A 85 -7.77 -20.75 -16.47
N ASP A 86 -8.43 -21.64 -15.74
CA ASP A 86 -7.75 -22.58 -14.85
C ASP A 86 -6.99 -23.67 -15.63
N ALA A 87 -6.42 -24.62 -14.90
CA ALA A 87 -5.68 -25.75 -15.48
C ALA A 87 -6.58 -26.77 -16.20
N GLN A 88 -7.89 -26.75 -15.96
CA GLN A 88 -8.89 -27.60 -16.57
C GLN A 88 -9.51 -26.97 -17.83
N GLY A 89 -9.17 -25.71 -18.11
CA GLY A 89 -9.70 -24.95 -19.25
C GLY A 89 -10.99 -24.19 -18.95
N ASN A 90 -11.45 -24.14 -17.70
CA ASN A 90 -12.61 -23.33 -17.35
C ASN A 90 -12.23 -21.86 -17.37
N VAL A 91 -13.05 -21.01 -18.01
CA VAL A 91 -12.83 -19.57 -18.08
C VAL A 91 -13.06 -18.95 -16.70
N ILE A 92 -12.00 -18.39 -16.12
CA ILE A 92 -12.03 -17.65 -14.85
C ILE A 92 -12.18 -16.16 -15.13
N ILE A 93 -11.36 -15.63 -16.04
CA ILE A 93 -11.44 -14.23 -16.48
C ILE A 93 -11.97 -14.21 -17.90
N LYS A 94 -13.12 -13.58 -18.08
CA LYS A 94 -13.82 -13.52 -19.38
C LYS A 94 -12.98 -12.80 -20.43
N LEU A 95 -13.13 -13.23 -21.69
CA LEU A 95 -12.48 -12.63 -22.86
C LEU A 95 -13.15 -11.32 -23.27
N ILE A 96 -13.05 -10.30 -22.43
CA ILE A 96 -13.69 -9.00 -22.64
C ILE A 96 -12.69 -7.83 -22.59
N TYR A 97 -11.43 -8.12 -22.30
CA TYR A 97 -10.37 -7.12 -22.11
C TYR A 97 -9.55 -6.98 -23.38
N ASP A 98 -9.16 -5.75 -23.70
CA ASP A 98 -8.27 -5.45 -24.82
C ASP A 98 -6.86 -5.95 -24.51
N GLU A 99 -6.45 -5.84 -23.25
CA GLU A 99 -5.16 -6.27 -22.72
C GLU A 99 -5.31 -6.67 -21.24
N ILE A 100 -4.50 -7.60 -20.78
CA ILE A 100 -4.36 -7.94 -19.35
C ILE A 100 -2.88 -8.19 -19.07
N GLU A 101 -2.33 -7.46 -18.10
CA GLU A 101 -0.94 -7.68 -17.67
C GLU A 101 -0.77 -9.02 -16.94
N LYS A 102 0.47 -9.51 -16.92
CA LYS A 102 0.82 -10.68 -16.10
C LYS A 102 0.60 -10.37 -14.61
N PHE A 103 0.20 -11.39 -13.85
CA PHE A 103 0.07 -11.29 -12.40
C PHE A 103 1.37 -10.80 -11.73
N ALA A 104 1.26 -9.69 -11.01
CA ALA A 104 2.29 -9.18 -10.11
C ALA A 104 1.95 -9.51 -8.64
N GLY A 105 1.38 -10.71 -8.41
CA GLY A 105 0.87 -11.14 -7.09
C GLY A 105 -0.60 -11.56 -7.15
N THR A 106 -1.49 -10.77 -6.55
CA THR A 106 -2.92 -11.11 -6.39
C THR A 106 -3.87 -10.38 -7.34
N ASP A 107 -3.37 -9.46 -8.14
CA ASP A 107 -4.17 -8.61 -9.03
C ASP A 107 -3.41 -8.33 -10.34
N MET A 108 -4.12 -7.76 -11.31
CA MET A 108 -3.61 -7.40 -12.65
C MET A 108 -4.17 -6.05 -13.07
N ILE A 109 -3.38 -5.30 -13.80
CA ILE A 109 -3.88 -4.19 -14.60
C ILE A 109 -4.50 -4.79 -15.86
N ALA A 110 -5.70 -4.35 -16.20
CA ALA A 110 -6.39 -4.75 -17.41
C ALA A 110 -6.92 -3.51 -18.13
N VAL A 111 -7.07 -3.64 -19.44
CA VAL A 111 -7.56 -2.59 -20.32
C VAL A 111 -8.86 -3.04 -20.95
N LYS A 112 -9.88 -2.19 -20.92
CA LYS A 112 -11.17 -2.45 -21.57
C LYS A 112 -11.67 -1.18 -22.25
N SER A 113 -11.93 -1.28 -23.56
CA SER A 113 -12.30 -0.14 -24.39
C SER A 113 -11.29 1.01 -24.30
N GLY A 114 -10.00 0.68 -24.24
CA GLY A 114 -8.90 1.65 -24.12
C GLY A 114 -8.73 2.29 -22.75
N LEU A 115 -9.52 1.91 -21.74
CA LEU A 115 -9.41 2.42 -20.37
C LEU A 115 -8.87 1.37 -19.41
N TYR A 116 -8.01 1.81 -18.51
CA TYR A 116 -7.30 1.00 -17.53
C TYR A 116 -8.10 0.86 -16.24
N GLY A 117 -7.99 -0.32 -15.63
CA GLY A 117 -8.50 -0.67 -14.32
C GLY A 117 -7.68 -1.81 -13.73
N VAL A 118 -8.05 -2.24 -12.52
CA VAL A 118 -7.39 -3.34 -11.82
C VAL A 118 -8.40 -4.41 -11.48
N ILE A 119 -8.06 -5.65 -11.77
CA ILE A 119 -8.88 -6.83 -11.48
C ILE A 119 -8.11 -7.83 -10.61
N ASP A 120 -8.83 -8.60 -9.80
CA ASP A 120 -8.25 -9.71 -9.06
C ASP A 120 -8.10 -10.98 -9.94
N ARG A 121 -7.60 -12.07 -9.34
CA ARG A 121 -7.41 -13.36 -10.03
C ARG A 121 -8.71 -14.06 -10.44
N ASP A 122 -9.85 -13.65 -9.89
CA ASP A 122 -11.17 -14.14 -10.26
C ASP A 122 -11.82 -13.24 -11.33
N GLY A 123 -11.12 -12.20 -11.79
CA GLY A 123 -11.61 -11.23 -12.75
C GLY A 123 -12.56 -10.20 -12.15
N LYS A 124 -12.67 -10.10 -10.82
CA LYS A 124 -13.46 -9.08 -10.14
C LYS A 124 -12.72 -7.74 -10.23
N VAL A 125 -13.46 -6.71 -10.57
CA VAL A 125 -12.96 -5.33 -10.60
C VAL A 125 -12.64 -4.85 -9.17
N ILE A 126 -11.39 -4.44 -8.96
CA ILE A 126 -10.90 -3.75 -7.77
C ILE A 126 -10.91 -2.23 -8.04
N ILE A 127 -10.36 -1.82 -9.18
CA ILE A 127 -10.35 -0.44 -9.66
C ILE A 127 -11.05 -0.41 -11.02
N ASP A 128 -12.05 0.46 -11.15
CA ASP A 128 -12.87 0.57 -12.36
C ASP A 128 -12.04 0.94 -13.59
N MET A 129 -12.49 0.46 -14.76
CA MET A 129 -11.90 0.70 -16.08
C MET A 129 -12.24 2.12 -16.57
N VAL A 130 -11.73 3.14 -15.88
CA VAL A 130 -12.09 4.56 -16.09
C VAL A 130 -10.88 5.50 -16.20
N TYR A 131 -9.67 4.93 -16.16
CA TYR A 131 -8.42 5.68 -16.17
C TYR A 131 -7.74 5.57 -17.53
N ASP A 132 -7.02 6.62 -17.91
CA ASP A 132 -6.23 6.65 -19.16
C ASP A 132 -4.93 5.84 -19.01
N ASP A 133 -4.44 5.71 -17.77
CA ASP A 133 -3.23 4.95 -17.43
C ASP A 133 -3.25 4.55 -15.95
N ILE A 134 -2.64 3.42 -15.61
CA ILE A 134 -2.42 2.96 -14.24
C ILE A 134 -1.00 2.41 -14.11
N ILE A 135 -0.24 2.94 -13.16
CA ILE A 135 1.09 2.48 -12.81
C ILE A 135 1.06 1.87 -11.40
N ARG A 136 1.47 0.60 -11.30
CA ARG A 136 1.60 -0.11 -10.03
C ARG A 136 2.84 0.34 -9.25
N GLN A 137 2.68 0.59 -7.95
CA GLN A 137 3.76 1.00 -7.04
C GLN A 137 3.63 0.28 -5.70
N ASP A 138 4.47 -0.71 -5.39
CA ASP A 138 4.49 -1.50 -4.14
C ASP A 138 3.07 -1.81 -3.55
N SER A 139 2.47 -0.90 -2.76
CA SER A 139 1.13 -1.03 -2.16
C SER A 139 0.04 -0.07 -2.69
N HIS A 140 0.31 0.68 -3.75
CA HIS A 140 -0.52 1.75 -4.30
C HIS A 140 -0.58 1.66 -5.84
N TYR A 141 -1.52 2.39 -6.41
CA TYR A 141 -1.67 2.61 -7.84
C TYR A 141 -1.64 4.10 -8.12
N ILE A 142 -0.70 4.53 -8.96
CA ILE A 142 -0.75 5.87 -9.55
C ILE A 142 -1.67 5.77 -10.75
N VAL A 143 -2.67 6.64 -10.79
CA VAL A 143 -3.69 6.62 -11.84
C VAL A 143 -3.67 7.93 -12.59
N LYS A 144 -3.96 7.88 -13.90
CA LYS A 144 -4.12 9.06 -14.75
C LYS A 144 -5.51 9.10 -15.34
N LYS A 145 -6.17 10.26 -15.33
CA LYS A 145 -7.48 10.46 -15.95
C LYS A 145 -7.62 11.89 -16.44
N GLN A 146 -7.90 12.05 -17.73
CA GLN A 146 -8.02 13.33 -18.43
C GLN A 146 -6.80 14.24 -18.19
N GLY A 147 -5.60 13.66 -18.19
CA GLY A 147 -4.35 14.39 -17.92
C GLY A 147 -4.05 14.65 -16.44
N LEU A 148 -5.01 14.42 -15.54
CA LEU A 148 -4.84 14.54 -14.10
C LEU A 148 -4.29 13.25 -13.53
N TYR A 149 -3.52 13.37 -12.46
CA TYR A 149 -2.98 12.21 -11.75
C TYR A 149 -3.56 12.10 -10.35
N GLY A 150 -3.60 10.89 -9.82
CA GLY A 150 -3.99 10.60 -8.43
C GLY A 150 -3.33 9.31 -7.94
N VAL A 151 -3.55 9.00 -6.66
CA VAL A 151 -3.03 7.78 -6.03
C VAL A 151 -4.16 7.04 -5.33
N LEU A 152 -4.27 5.75 -5.62
CA LEU A 152 -5.20 4.83 -4.96
C LEU A 152 -4.43 3.82 -4.11
N ASP A 153 -5.03 3.36 -3.01
CA ASP A 153 -4.55 2.21 -2.27
C ASP A 153 -4.77 0.91 -3.04
N LYS A 154 -4.23 -0.20 -2.54
CA LYS A 154 -4.40 -1.54 -3.12
C LYS A 154 -5.85 -2.01 -3.31
N ASN A 155 -6.81 -1.39 -2.64
CA ASN A 155 -8.24 -1.71 -2.73
C ASN A 155 -9.01 -0.71 -3.60
N GLY A 156 -8.31 0.23 -4.25
CA GLY A 156 -8.91 1.28 -5.08
C GLY A 156 -9.45 2.47 -4.31
N LYS A 157 -9.16 2.60 -3.01
CA LYS A 157 -9.54 3.79 -2.25
C LYS A 157 -8.61 4.94 -2.58
N VAL A 158 -9.18 6.13 -2.81
CA VAL A 158 -8.41 7.36 -3.04
C VAL A 158 -7.54 7.67 -1.82
N VAL A 159 -6.23 7.83 -2.07
CA VAL A 159 -5.21 8.33 -1.13
C VAL A 159 -4.87 9.77 -1.47
N ILE A 160 -4.59 10.05 -2.75
CA ILE A 160 -4.42 11.39 -3.29
C ILE A 160 -5.44 11.55 -4.41
N ASP A 161 -6.31 12.54 -4.29
CA ASP A 161 -7.33 12.84 -5.28
C ASP A 161 -6.70 13.26 -6.62
N LEU A 162 -7.48 13.14 -7.70
CA LEU A 162 -7.09 13.63 -9.01
C LEU A 162 -6.86 15.14 -8.92
N THR A 163 -5.60 15.58 -9.02
CA THR A 163 -5.23 16.99 -8.90
C THR A 163 -4.45 17.48 -10.12
N ASN A 164 -4.56 18.79 -10.40
CA ASN A 164 -4.01 19.40 -11.60
C ASN A 164 -2.49 19.51 -11.59
N ASP A 165 -1.96 19.07 -12.74
CA ASP A 165 -0.63 19.25 -13.34
C ASP A 165 0.52 18.51 -12.66
N GLU A 166 0.67 17.25 -13.07
CA GLU A 166 1.80 16.34 -12.86
C GLU A 166 1.94 15.78 -11.44
N LEU A 167 1.58 14.49 -11.29
CA LEU A 167 2.23 13.64 -10.27
C LEU A 167 3.30 12.83 -10.98
N HIS A 168 4.53 13.01 -10.53
CA HIS A 168 5.61 12.09 -10.84
C HIS A 168 5.92 11.31 -9.59
N ASP A 169 5.97 9.99 -9.72
CA ASP A 169 6.46 9.15 -8.63
C ASP A 169 7.86 9.59 -8.24
N VAL A 170 8.07 9.83 -6.95
CA VAL A 170 9.43 9.94 -6.43
C VAL A 170 9.75 8.68 -5.68
N LYS A 171 10.41 7.79 -6.43
CA LYS A 171 11.01 6.53 -5.96
C LYS A 171 11.93 6.66 -4.72
N VAL A 172 12.18 7.86 -4.21
CA VAL A 172 13.38 8.21 -3.46
C VAL A 172 13.21 8.26 -1.93
N ILE A 173 12.02 8.01 -1.37
CA ILE A 173 11.91 7.83 0.11
C ILE A 173 11.85 6.35 0.52
N LYS A 174 12.36 5.42 -0.30
CA LYS A 174 12.74 4.08 0.21
C LYS A 174 13.82 4.16 1.32
N ALA A 175 14.51 5.28 1.44
CA ALA A 175 15.52 5.53 2.47
C ALA A 175 14.95 5.79 3.88
N TYR A 176 13.64 6.04 4.04
CA TYR A 176 13.01 6.22 5.35
C TYR A 176 12.07 5.05 5.65
N LYS A 177 12.62 3.94 6.14
CA LYS A 177 11.89 2.74 6.61
C LYS A 177 10.59 2.48 5.82
N SER A 178 10.74 2.08 4.55
CA SER A 178 9.67 1.43 3.78
C SER A 178 8.39 2.24 3.48
N LYS A 179 8.42 3.58 3.49
CA LYS A 179 7.24 4.39 3.13
C LYS A 179 7.41 5.12 1.80
N SER A 180 6.40 5.02 0.93
CA SER A 180 6.32 5.76 -0.32
C SER A 180 6.06 7.25 -0.05
N ALA A 181 6.51 8.13 -0.95
CA ALA A 181 6.16 9.54 -0.96
C ALA A 181 6.03 10.01 -2.40
N TYR A 182 5.18 10.99 -2.64
CA TYR A 182 4.78 11.39 -3.98
C TYR A 182 5.07 12.87 -4.18
N PHE A 183 5.86 13.23 -5.20
CA PHE A 183 5.91 14.63 -5.61
C PHE A 183 4.68 14.92 -6.45
N ALA A 184 4.05 16.02 -6.11
CA ALA A 184 2.96 16.56 -6.86
C ALA A 184 3.26 18.02 -7.15
N LYS A 185 2.71 18.50 -8.25
CA LYS A 185 2.60 19.92 -8.50
C LYS A 185 1.12 20.29 -8.46
N LYS A 186 0.83 21.40 -7.79
CA LYS A 186 -0.52 21.95 -7.62
C LYS A 186 -0.44 23.44 -7.85
N GLN A 187 -1.25 23.95 -8.79
CA GLN A 187 -1.28 25.37 -9.15
C GLN A 187 0.12 25.93 -9.46
N GLY A 188 0.94 25.15 -10.17
CA GLY A 188 2.29 25.55 -10.56
C GLY A 188 3.37 25.39 -9.50
N LYS A 189 3.01 25.03 -8.26
CA LYS A 189 3.95 24.85 -7.14
C LYS A 189 4.13 23.38 -6.79
N TYR A 190 5.34 22.98 -6.44
CA TYR A 190 5.69 21.63 -6.03
C TYR A 190 5.50 21.44 -4.53
N GLY A 191 5.06 20.24 -4.18
CA GLY A 191 4.92 19.73 -2.81
C GLY A 191 5.12 18.22 -2.78
N ILE A 192 5.03 17.63 -1.58
CA ILE A 192 5.22 16.19 -1.35
C ILE A 192 4.11 15.69 -0.46
N TYR A 193 3.47 14.60 -0.89
CA TYR A 193 2.57 13.80 -0.06
C TYR A 193 3.30 12.58 0.52
N ASP A 194 2.89 12.15 1.71
CA ASP A 194 3.25 10.84 2.26
C ASP A 194 2.42 9.70 1.63
N ASP A 195 2.64 8.47 2.11
CA ASP A 195 1.91 7.26 1.69
C ASP A 195 0.45 7.21 2.12
N LYS A 196 -0.02 8.21 2.87
CA LYS A 196 -1.40 8.38 3.32
C LYS A 196 -2.10 9.57 2.66
N GLY A 197 -1.38 10.33 1.83
CA GLY A 197 -1.89 11.53 1.18
C GLY A 197 -1.76 12.79 2.03
N GLU A 198 -1.03 12.75 3.14
CA GLU A 198 -0.76 13.92 3.97
C GLU A 198 0.38 14.76 3.39
N VAL A 199 0.25 16.08 3.43
CA VAL A 199 1.27 16.99 2.89
C VAL A 199 2.49 17.03 3.83
N ILE A 200 3.61 16.44 3.39
CA ILE A 200 4.92 16.57 4.06
C ILE A 200 5.58 17.89 3.67
N LEU A 201 5.56 18.22 2.37
CA LEU A 201 6.13 19.44 1.82
C LEU A 201 5.01 20.29 1.21
N PRO A 202 4.73 21.48 1.75
CA PRO A 202 3.69 22.37 1.22
C PRO A 202 3.91 22.75 -0.25
N PHE A 203 2.81 22.97 -0.96
CA PHE A 203 2.80 23.39 -2.38
C PHE A 203 3.16 24.86 -2.56
N GLU A 204 4.43 25.20 -2.31
CA GLU A 204 4.91 26.58 -2.38
C GLU A 204 6.23 26.76 -3.14
N TYR A 205 6.79 25.68 -3.68
CA TYR A 205 8.09 25.68 -4.36
C TYR A 205 7.95 25.76 -5.88
N ASP A 206 8.79 26.55 -6.54
CA ASP A 206 8.76 26.75 -7.99
C ASP A 206 9.42 25.60 -8.77
N LYS A 207 10.49 25.02 -8.21
CA LYS A 207 11.24 23.89 -8.77
C LYS A 207 11.79 23.01 -7.65
N HIS A 208 12.21 21.81 -8.00
CA HIS A 208 12.96 20.93 -7.12
C HIS A 208 14.08 20.19 -7.87
N GLY A 209 15.13 19.81 -7.15
CA GLY A 209 16.17 18.90 -7.61
C GLY A 209 15.80 17.44 -7.34
N LYS A 210 16.77 16.55 -7.51
CA LYS A 210 16.65 15.16 -7.05
C LYS A 210 16.92 15.09 -5.54
N ILE A 211 16.24 14.17 -4.85
CA ILE A 211 16.59 13.85 -3.47
C ILE A 211 17.87 13.03 -3.48
N GLU A 212 18.91 13.49 -2.79
CA GLU A 212 20.17 12.75 -2.62
C GLU A 212 20.59 12.81 -1.15
N GLN A 213 20.91 11.65 -0.57
CA GLN A 213 21.34 11.53 0.84
C GLN A 213 20.36 12.20 1.84
N GLY A 214 19.06 12.17 1.54
CA GLY A 214 18.03 12.81 2.37
C GLY A 214 17.97 14.32 2.23
N ILE A 215 18.63 14.91 1.24
CA ILE A 215 18.59 16.35 0.95
C ILE A 215 17.86 16.59 -0.36
N LEU A 216 16.95 17.56 -0.37
CA LEU A 216 16.18 18.00 -1.52
C LEU A 216 16.46 19.47 -1.82
N PRO A 217 17.08 19.79 -2.95
CA PRO A 217 17.12 21.14 -3.47
C PRO A 217 15.71 21.59 -3.87
N VAL A 218 15.31 22.78 -3.47
CA VAL A 218 14.05 23.41 -3.88
C VAL A 218 14.30 24.87 -4.22
N SER A 219 13.48 25.44 -5.10
CA SER A 219 13.47 26.88 -5.33
C SER A 219 12.15 27.50 -4.93
N LYS A 220 12.21 28.72 -4.40
CA LYS A 220 11.05 29.55 -4.07
C LYS A 220 11.39 31.01 -4.36
N ASN A 221 10.56 31.67 -5.18
CA ASN A 221 10.73 33.06 -5.60
C ASN A 221 12.10 33.33 -6.24
N GLY A 222 12.55 32.42 -7.10
CA GLY A 222 13.82 32.54 -7.83
C GLY A 222 15.09 32.26 -7.02
N LYS A 223 14.97 31.91 -5.73
CA LYS A 223 16.10 31.52 -4.87
C LYS A 223 16.07 30.03 -4.60
N TRP A 224 17.23 29.39 -4.56
CA TRP A 224 17.38 27.98 -4.19
C TRP A 224 17.68 27.82 -2.70
N GLY A 225 17.25 26.69 -2.14
CA GLY A 225 17.54 26.26 -0.78
C GLY A 225 17.49 24.73 -0.69
N MET A 226 17.89 24.19 0.46
CA MET A 226 17.97 22.75 0.69
C MET A 226 17.05 22.34 1.83
N ILE A 227 16.29 21.26 1.62
CA ILE A 227 15.45 20.63 2.64
C ILE A 227 16.10 19.31 3.03
N LYS A 228 16.46 19.15 4.31
CA LYS A 228 16.99 17.89 4.83
C LYS A 228 15.87 17.09 5.49
N PHE A 229 15.57 15.93 4.93
CA PHE A 229 14.75 14.91 5.57
C PHE A 229 15.61 14.16 6.60
N ALA A 230 15.35 14.39 7.89
CA ALA A 230 16.10 13.76 8.96
C ALA A 230 15.91 12.23 8.92
N THR A 231 17.00 11.46 8.85
CA THR A 231 17.04 9.99 8.91
C THR A 231 17.03 9.51 10.38
N ASP A 232 15.93 9.67 11.13
CA ASP A 232 15.62 8.98 12.40
C ASP A 232 16.78 8.75 13.42
N GLN A 233 17.64 9.75 13.63
CA GLN A 233 18.39 9.93 14.87
C GLN A 233 17.96 11.26 15.49
N TYR A 234 16.91 11.20 16.30
CA TYR A 234 16.42 12.32 17.09
C TYR A 234 17.23 12.45 18.38
N HIS A 235 17.93 13.57 18.55
CA HIS A 235 17.97 14.28 19.84
C HIS A 235 17.00 15.46 19.71
N GLY A 236 16.10 15.57 20.67
CA GLY A 236 14.82 16.26 20.56
C GLY A 236 14.88 17.71 20.10
N VAL A 237 13.92 18.05 19.25
CA VAL A 237 13.27 19.36 19.26
C VAL A 237 11.77 19.07 19.15
N ASP A 238 11.01 19.88 19.87
CA ASP A 238 9.55 19.91 19.96
C ASP A 238 8.97 20.38 18.60
N PHE A 239 8.02 19.64 18.02
CA PHE A 239 7.52 19.87 16.66
C PHE A 239 6.00 19.97 16.60
N ASP A 240 5.49 21.13 17.00
CA ASP A 240 4.12 21.57 16.69
C ASP A 240 4.07 22.48 15.44
N LYS A 241 5.19 22.65 14.71
CA LYS A 241 5.32 23.52 13.51
C LYS A 241 6.36 23.00 12.51
N PRO A 242 6.23 23.31 11.20
CA PRO A 242 7.09 22.76 10.16
C PRO A 242 8.57 23.11 10.36
N TYR A 243 9.36 22.07 10.14
CA TYR A 243 10.73 21.82 10.54
C TYR A 243 11.74 22.81 9.96
N HIS A 244 12.75 23.12 10.77
CA HIS A 244 13.77 24.15 10.56
C HIS A 244 14.40 24.15 9.16
N VAL A 245 14.29 25.31 8.53
CA VAL A 245 14.98 25.70 7.31
C VAL A 245 16.43 26.03 7.67
N MET A 246 17.41 25.30 7.12
CA MET A 246 18.73 25.89 6.92
C MET A 246 18.61 26.79 5.70
N VAL A 247 18.19 28.03 5.91
CA VAL A 247 18.29 29.06 4.89
C VAL A 247 19.72 29.55 4.91
N ASP A 248 20.58 29.02 4.05
CA ASP A 248 21.77 29.76 3.66
C ASP A 248 21.42 30.55 2.39
N PHE A 249 21.17 31.84 2.53
CA PHE A 249 21.09 32.77 1.40
C PHE A 249 22.50 33.23 1.05
N GLY A 250 23.30 32.32 0.53
CA GLY A 250 24.67 32.64 0.18
C GLY A 250 25.34 31.45 -0.46
N LEU A 251 25.09 31.26 -1.76
CA LEU A 251 26.07 30.91 -2.79
C LEU A 251 25.29 30.58 -4.08
N ASP A 252 25.62 31.29 -5.16
CA ASP A 252 25.14 31.00 -6.51
C ASP A 252 25.67 29.62 -6.92
N TYR A 253 24.80 28.61 -6.91
CA TYR A 253 25.11 27.31 -7.48
C TYR A 253 24.40 27.18 -8.84
N ASP A 254 25.17 27.34 -9.92
CA ASP A 254 24.78 26.87 -11.24
C ASP A 254 24.80 25.34 -11.25
N PHE A 255 23.64 24.70 -11.16
CA PHE A 255 23.52 23.27 -11.41
C PHE A 255 23.52 23.04 -12.93
N ILE A 256 24.60 22.44 -13.45
CA ILE A 256 24.67 21.90 -14.80
C ILE A 256 23.83 20.61 -14.83
N TYR A 257 22.87 20.55 -15.75
CA TYR A 257 21.91 19.48 -15.96
C TYR A 257 22.54 18.13 -16.33
#